data_AF-A0A950AK61-F1
#
_entry.id   AF-A0A950AK61-F1
#
_cell.length_a   1.000
_cell.length_b   1.000
_cell.length_c   1.000
_cell.angle_alpha   90.00
_cell.angle_beta   90.00
_cell.angle_gamma   90.00
#
_symmetry.space_group_name_H-M   'P 1'
#
loop_
_entity.id
_entity.type
_entity.pdbx_description
1 polymer ?
#
loop_
_entity_poly.entity_id
_entity_poly.type
_entity_poly.pdbx_seq_one_letter_code
_entity_poly.pdbx_strand_id
1 'polypeptide(L)'
;MASSAFEELHSFHAFVSRKLEENGSDALSPEEALDLWRMEHPTPEEHAAILEAIHQGLEDMQAGRMRPAREFLAEMRRKYSIPVMF
;
A
#
# COMPACT_ATOMS: atom_id res chain seq x y z
N MET A 1 11.38 -0.96 -18.59
CA MET A 1 12.83 -1.18 -18.75
C MET A 1 13.31 -1.82 -17.47
N ALA A 2 13.95 -2.99 -17.55
CA ALA A 2 14.54 -3.59 -16.35
C ALA A 2 15.66 -2.67 -15.87
N SER A 3 15.47 -2.04 -14.71
CA SER A 3 16.55 -1.31 -14.04
C SER A 3 17.59 -2.35 -13.66
N SER A 4 18.87 -2.05 -13.86
CA SER A 4 19.90 -2.93 -13.34
C SER A 4 19.81 -2.96 -11.82
N ALA A 5 20.14 -4.09 -11.19
CA ALA A 5 20.18 -4.19 -9.73
C ALA A 5 21.08 -3.11 -9.09
N PHE A 6 22.11 -2.67 -9.82
CA PHE A 6 22.97 -1.57 -9.42
C PHE A 6 22.23 -0.23 -9.35
N GLU A 7 21.45 0.12 -10.38
CA GLU A 7 20.65 1.34 -10.40
C GLU A 7 19.56 1.33 -9.33
N GLU A 8 18.94 0.17 -9.08
CA GLU A 8 17.94 0.02 -8.01
C GLU A 8 18.55 0.26 -6.63
N LEU A 9 19.71 -0.33 -6.35
CA LEU A 9 20.43 -0.11 -5.08
C LEU A 9 20.87 1.34 -4.91
N HIS A 10 21.31 1.99 -6.00
CA HIS A 10 21.70 3.39 -5.95
C HIS A 10 20.49 4.30 -5.67
N SER A 11 19.35 4.02 -6.31
CA SER A 11 18.11 4.75 -6.11
C SER A 11 17.56 4.56 -4.68
N PHE A 12 17.61 3.33 -4.17
CA PHE A 12 17.22 3.03 -2.79
C PHE A 12 18.09 3.77 -1.77
N HIS A 13 19.42 3.77 -1.96
CA HIS A 13 20.33 4.53 -1.09
C HIS A 13 19.99 6.03 -1.11
N ALA A 14 19.78 6.63 -2.29
CA ALA A 14 19.41 8.03 -2.40
C ALA A 14 18.08 8.34 -1.68
N PHE A 15 17.10 7.43 -1.77
CA PHE A 15 15.84 7.55 -1.05
C PHE A 15 16.01 7.51 0.47
N VAL A 16 16.76 6.53 0.99
CA VAL A 16 16.98 6.41 2.44
C VAL A 16 17.70 7.66 2.97
N SER A 17 18.74 8.13 2.28
CA SER A 17 19.45 9.36 2.66
C SER A 17 18.49 10.55 2.77
N ARG A 18 17.63 10.75 1.77
CA ARG A 18 16.62 11.81 1.79
C ARG A 18 15.66 11.68 2.97
N LYS A 19 15.14 10.49 3.26
CA LYS A 19 14.22 10.27 4.38
C LYS A 19 14.88 10.54 5.74
N LEU A 20 16.15 10.17 5.90
CA LEU A 20 16.91 10.45 7.13
C LEU A 20 17.22 11.95 7.29
N GLU A 21 17.45 12.68 6.19
CA GLU A 21 17.60 14.14 6.21
C GLU A 21 16.28 14.85 6.57
N GLU A 22 15.14 14.39 6.04
CA GLU A 22 13.82 14.96 6.29
C GLU A 22 13.30 14.70 7.71
N ASN A 23 13.48 13.49 8.23
CA ASN A 23 12.84 13.04 9.48
C ASN A 23 13.82 12.89 10.66
N GLY A 24 15.13 13.02 10.44
CA GLY A 24 16.18 12.76 11.44
C GLY A 24 16.63 11.30 11.46
N SER A 25 17.86 11.06 11.93
CA SER A 25 18.56 9.77 11.84
C SER A 25 17.89 8.60 12.57
N ASP A 26 17.09 8.91 13.59
CA ASP A 26 16.48 7.91 14.47
C ASP A 26 15.01 7.62 14.10
N ALA A 27 14.51 8.26 13.03
CA ALA A 27 13.08 8.25 12.69
C ALA A 27 12.66 7.12 11.75
N LEU A 28 13.59 6.28 11.29
CA LEU A 28 13.28 5.25 10.29
C LEU A 28 14.09 3.98 10.56
N SER A 29 13.39 2.90 10.92
CA SER A 29 14.00 1.57 10.96
C SER A 29 14.28 1.05 9.54
N PRO A 30 15.23 0.11 9.37
CA PRO A 30 15.49 -0.52 8.07
C PRO A 30 14.25 -1.17 7.44
N GLU A 31 13.40 -1.80 8.25
CA GLU A 31 12.16 -2.43 7.81
C GLU A 31 11.16 -1.39 7.28
N GLU A 32 10.95 -0.29 8.04
CA GLU A 32 10.09 0.81 7.61
C GLU A 32 10.60 1.48 6.34
N ALA A 33 11.93 1.64 6.21
CA ALA A 33 12.54 2.20 5.01
C ALA A 33 12.25 1.35 3.77
N LEU A 34 12.36 0.02 3.90
CA LEU A 34 12.09 -0.92 2.82
C LEU A 34 10.60 -0.94 2.44
N ASP A 35 9.72 -0.91 3.44
CA ASP A 35 8.27 -0.89 3.20
C ASP A 35 7.83 0.40 2.52
N LEU A 36 8.30 1.56 2.98
CA LEU A 36 8.04 2.84 2.32
C LEU A 36 8.60 2.88 0.89
N TRP A 37 9.80 2.34 0.69
CA TRP A 37 10.40 2.25 -0.65
C TRP A 37 9.51 1.47 -1.61
N ARG A 38 9.02 0.29 -1.20
CA ARG A 38 8.12 -0.56 -2.01
C ARG A 38 6.79 0.14 -2.30
N MET A 39 6.25 0.87 -1.33
CA MET A 39 5.03 1.65 -1.52
C MET A 39 5.20 2.77 -2.55
N GLU A 40 6.34 3.48 -2.52
CA GLU A 40 6.63 4.56 -3.46
C GLU A 40 7.09 4.05 -4.84
N HIS A 41 7.61 2.82 -4.92
CA HIS A 41 8.15 2.20 -6.13
C HIS A 41 7.49 0.83 -6.41
N PRO A 42 6.16 0.81 -6.67
CA PRO A 42 5.50 -0.43 -7.05
C PRO A 42 6.07 -0.94 -8.38
N THR A 43 6.11 -2.26 -8.53
CA THR A 43 6.40 -2.88 -9.82
C THR A 43 5.35 -2.47 -10.87
N PRO A 44 5.67 -2.51 -12.17
CA PRO A 44 4.69 -2.23 -13.23
C PRO A 44 3.42 -3.09 -13.11
N GLU A 45 3.58 -4.35 -12.69
CA GLU A 45 2.50 -5.30 -12.47
C GLU A 45 1.62 -4.90 -11.27
N GLU A 46 2.24 -4.54 -10.13
CA GLU A 46 1.51 -4.05 -8.96
C GLU A 46 0.77 -2.74 -9.26
N HIS A 47 1.41 -1.82 -9.98
CA HIS A 47 0.78 -0.56 -10.38
C HIS A 47 -0.42 -0.79 -11.29
N ALA A 48 -0.32 -1.70 -12.26
CA ALA A 48 -1.45 -2.09 -13.11
C ALA A 48 -2.59 -2.72 -12.30
N ALA A 49 -2.26 -3.61 -11.36
CA ALA A 49 -3.25 -4.25 -10.49
C ALA A 49 -3.97 -3.23 -9.57
N ILE A 50 -3.25 -2.24 -9.04
CA ILE A 50 -3.83 -1.16 -8.24
C ILE A 50 -4.83 -0.34 -9.07
N LEU A 51 -4.46 0.05 -10.29
CA LEU A 51 -5.34 0.81 -11.18
C LEU A 51 -6.60 0.01 -11.54
N GLU A 52 -6.44 -1.28 -11.84
CA GLU A 52 -7.56 -2.16 -12.15
C GLU A 52 -8.52 -2.30 -10.96
N ALA A 53 -8.00 -2.47 -9.75
CA ALA A 53 -8.82 -2.52 -8.54
C ALA A 53 -9.61 -1.22 -8.31
N ILE A 54 -9.01 -0.07 -8.59
CA ILE A 54 -9.69 1.24 -8.52
C ILE A 54 -10.80 1.32 -9.57
N HIS A 55 -10.53 0.97 -10.83
CA HIS A 55 -11.54 0.98 -11.89
C HIS A 55 -12.70 0.06 -11.56
N GLN A 56 -12.43 -1.18 -11.13
CA GLN A 56 -13.47 -2.13 -10.75
C GLN A 56 -14.35 -1.58 -9.62
N GLY A 57 -13.76 -0.95 -8.60
CA GLY A 57 -14.51 -0.33 -7.51
C GLY A 57 -15.41 0.83 -7.99
N LEU A 58 -14.94 1.64 -8.94
CA LEU A 58 -15.75 2.71 -9.53
C LEU A 58 -16.89 2.16 -10.38
N GLU A 59 -16.65 1.10 -11.17
CA GLU A 59 -17.70 0.42 -11.93
C GLU A 59 -18.75 -0.21 -11.01
N ASP A 60 -18.32 -0.85 -9.91
CA ASP A 60 -19.21 -1.42 -8.91
C ASP A 60 -20.09 -0.34 -8.25
N MET A 61 -19.52 0.83 -7.99
CA MET A 61 -20.26 1.98 -7.49
C MET A 61 -21.30 2.47 -8.49
N GLN A 62 -20.92 2.67 -9.76
CA GLN A 62 -21.83 3.14 -10.79
C GLN A 62 -22.96 2.13 -11.09
N ALA A 63 -22.66 0.84 -11.04
CA ALA A 63 -23.63 -0.23 -11.26
C ALA A 63 -24.48 -0.55 -10.02
N GLY A 64 -24.29 0.15 -8.89
CA GLY A 64 -25.03 -0.09 -7.66
C GLY A 64 -24.72 -1.44 -6.99
N ARG A 65 -23.54 -2.01 -7.25
CA ARG A 65 -23.06 -3.27 -6.65
C ARG A 65 -22.40 -3.08 -5.27
N MET A 66 -22.35 -1.85 -4.79
CA MET A 66 -21.83 -1.52 -3.46
C MET A 66 -22.79 -2.01 -2.36
N ARG A 67 -22.23 -2.34 -1.21
CA ARG A 67 -23.03 -2.65 0.00
C ARG A 67 -22.62 -1.76 1.18
N PRO A 68 -23.52 -1.50 2.15
CA PRO A 68 -23.19 -0.67 3.30
C PRO A 68 -22.04 -1.28 4.13
N ALA A 69 -20.99 -0.48 4.35
CA ALA A 69 -19.80 -0.94 5.08
C ALA A 69 -20.12 -1.43 6.51
N ARG A 70 -21.05 -0.76 7.20
CA ARG A 70 -21.47 -1.16 8.57
C ARG A 70 -22.09 -2.56 8.60
N GLU A 71 -22.89 -2.91 7.60
CA GLU A 71 -23.54 -4.22 7.51
C GLU A 71 -22.51 -5.31 7.22
N PHE A 72 -21.61 -5.06 6.25
CA PHE A 72 -20.51 -5.97 5.94
C PHE A 72 -19.61 -6.21 7.16
N LEU A 73 -19.20 -5.16 7.87
CA LEU A 73 -18.36 -5.29 9.06
C LEU A 73 -19.07 -6.06 10.19
N ALA A 74 -20.36 -5.82 10.41
CA ALA A 74 -21.15 -6.58 11.39
C ALA A 74 -21.25 -8.07 11.00
N GLU A 75 -21.40 -8.37 9.71
CA GLU A 75 -21.39 -9.74 9.19
C GLU A 75 -20.04 -10.42 9.40
N MET A 76 -18.93 -9.77 9.02
CA MET A 76 -17.58 -10.33 9.16
C MET A 76 -17.18 -10.53 10.62
N ARG A 77 -17.56 -9.61 11.52
CA ARG A 77 -17.35 -9.78 12.97
C ARG A 77 -18.05 -11.00 13.50
N ARG A 78 -19.31 -11.22 13.13
CA ARG A 78 -20.06 -12.42 13.51
C ARG A 78 -19.42 -13.69 12.93
N LYS A 79 -19.00 -13.66 11.66
CA LYS A 79 -18.40 -14.78 10.95
C LYS A 79 -17.06 -15.23 11.55
N TYR A 80 -16.21 -14.28 11.96
CA TYR A 80 -14.85 -14.55 12.43
C TYR A 80 -14.67 -14.33 13.94
N SER A 81 -15.77 -14.17 14.69
CA SER A 81 -15.75 -13.92 16.13
C SER A 81 -14.84 -12.76 16.56
N ILE A 82 -14.77 -11.71 15.74
CA ILE A 82 -13.93 -10.54 16.00
C ILE A 82 -14.64 -9.67 17.05
N PRO A 83 -14.01 -9.36 18.20
CA PRO A 83 -14.61 -8.55 19.25
C PRO A 83 -14.88 -7.11 18.78
N VAL A 84 -15.85 -6.46 19.42
CA VAL A 84 -16.12 -5.04 19.19
C VAL A 84 -15.05 -4.26 19.96
N MET A 85 -14.11 -3.64 19.25
CA MET A 85 -13.24 -2.63 19.86
C MET A 85 -14.09 -1.39 20.11
N PHE A 86 -14.18 -0.99 21.38
CA PHE A 86 -14.91 0.18 21.86
C PHE A 86 -14.22 1.48 21.47
#